data_AF-A0A962RBT5-F1
#
_entry.id   AF-A0A962RBT5-F1
#
_cell.length_a   1.000
_cell.length_b   1.000
_cell.length_c   1.000
_cell.angle_alpha   90.00
_cell.angle_beta   90.00
_cell.angle_gamma   90.00
#
_symmetry.space_group_name_H-M   'P 1'
#
loop_
_entity.id
_entity.type
_entity.pdbx_description
1 polymer ?
#
loop_
_entity_poly.entity_id
_entity_poly.type
_entity_poly.pdbx_seq_one_letter_code
_entity_poly.pdbx_strand_id
1 'polypeptide(L)'
;MSSSQAIVIVHGMLGFGRVQALRTGRIYFSGLSEALGADVYFPALPGNGRIVDRARVLADFLAALPHQRIAIIAHSMGGLDARYLIHHLDPQHRVRDLITLATPHHGSAVADIAQNSRSAVYGLVRALTRPALDDLRSDACARFNRETPNRADVSYRSYTACRAVRDMPIWLRSFAKVFGNTANDGLVSIASGQWGDHVATLAANHFELAGWRVLPIGAWRVPRFEHIAFYQQLVAGLRAKA
;
A
#
# COMPACT_ATOMS: atom_id res chain seq x y z
N MET A 1 24.74 22.62 1.08
CA MET A 1 24.55 21.15 1.10
C MET A 1 23.21 20.88 0.42
N SER A 2 23.21 20.20 -0.72
CA SER A 2 21.98 19.95 -1.50
C SER A 2 20.99 19.17 -0.65
N SER A 3 19.87 19.79 -0.30
CA SER A 3 18.78 19.20 0.48
C SER A 3 18.01 18.21 -0.41
N SER A 4 18.58 17.03 -0.67
CA SER A 4 17.91 15.99 -1.45
C SER A 4 16.71 15.45 -0.67
N GLN A 5 15.55 15.40 -1.31
CA GLN A 5 14.34 14.75 -0.80
C GLN A 5 14.60 13.25 -0.64
N ALA A 6 14.20 12.65 0.48
CA ALA A 6 14.15 11.19 0.61
C ALA A 6 12.84 10.64 0.02
N ILE A 7 12.92 9.47 -0.61
CA ILE A 7 11.73 8.74 -1.05
C ILE A 7 11.61 7.46 -0.23
N VAL A 8 10.47 7.27 0.42
CA VAL A 8 10.21 6.14 1.31
C VAL A 8 9.09 5.29 0.74
N ILE A 9 9.36 4.02 0.46
CA ILE A 9 8.40 3.08 -0.10
C ILE A 9 7.86 2.16 1.00
N VAL A 10 6.57 2.30 1.30
CA VAL A 10 5.91 1.66 2.44
C VAL A 10 5.06 0.47 1.97
N HIS A 11 5.31 -0.70 2.56
CA HIS A 11 4.56 -1.92 2.27
C HIS A 11 3.23 -1.98 3.04
N GLY A 12 2.31 -2.82 2.58
CA GLY A 12 1.03 -3.08 3.25
C GLY A 12 1.09 -4.16 4.34
N MET A 13 -0.09 -4.73 4.63
CA MET A 13 -0.26 -5.85 5.54
C MET A 13 0.49 -7.10 5.02
N LEU A 14 0.88 -8.00 5.93
CA LEU A 14 1.68 -9.21 5.69
C LEU A 14 3.09 -8.94 5.11
N GLY A 15 3.57 -7.70 5.20
CA GLY A 15 4.96 -7.36 4.87
C GLY A 15 5.93 -8.24 5.65
N PHE A 16 6.66 -9.10 4.94
CA PHE A 16 7.72 -9.92 5.51
C PHE A 16 8.88 -9.03 5.93
N GLY A 17 8.94 -8.67 7.20
CA GLY A 17 10.13 -8.06 7.76
C GLY A 17 11.21 -9.11 7.98
N ARG A 18 12.47 -8.79 7.71
CA ARG A 18 13.50 -9.12 8.71
C ARG A 18 14.79 -8.30 8.64
N VAL A 19 15.25 -8.01 9.87
CA VAL A 19 16.51 -7.40 10.29
C VAL A 19 16.61 -5.89 10.08
N GLN A 20 16.48 -5.15 11.20
CA GLN A 20 16.53 -3.68 11.34
C GLN A 20 17.85 -3.03 10.86
N ALA A 21 18.84 -3.79 10.41
CA ALA A 21 20.18 -3.27 10.16
C ALA A 21 20.50 -2.97 8.69
N LEU A 22 19.75 -3.49 7.70
CA LEU A 22 20.15 -3.41 6.29
C LEU A 22 18.96 -3.21 5.35
N ARG A 23 19.18 -2.37 4.32
CA ARG A 23 18.31 -1.88 3.23
C ARG A 23 17.60 -2.97 2.40
N THR A 24 16.99 -3.97 3.01
CA THR A 24 16.52 -5.17 2.32
C THR A 24 15.01 -5.34 2.46
N GLY A 25 14.26 -4.46 1.78
CA GLY A 25 12.84 -4.69 1.43
C GLY A 25 12.63 -5.86 0.45
N ARG A 26 13.57 -6.83 0.45
CA ARG A 26 13.80 -7.84 -0.58
C ARG A 26 12.70 -8.89 -0.73
N ILE A 27 11.73 -8.93 0.18
CA ILE A 27 10.64 -9.90 0.12
C ILE A 27 9.33 -9.21 -0.28
N TYR A 28 8.96 -8.03 0.21
CA TYR A 28 7.65 -7.47 -0.15
C TYR A 28 7.58 -6.96 -1.59
N PHE A 29 8.54 -6.14 -2.02
CA PHE A 29 8.59 -5.58 -3.37
C PHE A 29 9.64 -6.32 -4.19
N SER A 30 9.20 -7.17 -5.12
CA SER A 30 10.11 -8.03 -5.89
C SER A 30 11.06 -7.22 -6.77
N GLY A 31 12.37 -7.27 -6.48
CA GLY A 31 13.43 -6.62 -7.26
C GLY A 31 13.42 -5.08 -7.26
N LEU A 32 12.57 -4.46 -6.45
CA LEU A 32 12.38 -3.01 -6.48
C LEU A 32 13.53 -2.26 -5.80
N SER A 33 14.08 -2.81 -4.71
CA SER A 33 15.23 -2.21 -4.01
C SER A 33 16.48 -2.15 -4.88
N GLU A 34 16.69 -3.16 -5.73
CA GLU A 34 17.82 -3.27 -6.64
C GLU A 34 17.67 -2.32 -7.84
N ALA A 35 16.43 -2.03 -8.25
CA ALA A 35 16.15 -1.20 -9.41
C ALA A 35 16.09 0.31 -9.11
N LEU A 36 16.15 0.70 -7.83
CA LEU A 36 16.03 2.08 -7.37
C LEU A 36 17.32 2.59 -6.71
N GLY A 37 17.47 3.92 -6.67
CA GLY A 37 18.68 4.60 -6.21
C GLY A 37 18.89 4.57 -4.69
N ALA A 38 20.09 4.99 -4.25
CA ALA A 38 20.53 4.97 -2.85
C ALA A 38 19.78 5.97 -1.92
N ASP A 39 18.96 6.85 -2.47
CA ASP A 39 18.06 7.81 -1.81
C ASP A 39 16.62 7.27 -1.63
N VAL A 40 16.38 6.01 -2.04
CA VAL A 40 15.11 5.31 -1.82
C VAL A 40 15.22 4.33 -0.66
N TYR A 41 14.24 4.41 0.24
CA TYR A 41 14.21 3.69 1.51
C TYR A 41 12.99 2.76 1.61
N PHE A 42 13.15 1.64 2.30
CA PHE A 42 12.13 0.61 2.47
C PHE A 42 12.04 0.20 3.95
N PRO A 43 11.23 0.88 4.77
CA PRO A 43 11.07 0.52 6.18
C PRO A 43 10.40 -0.84 6.33
N ALA A 44 10.80 -1.59 7.35
CA ALA A 44 10.16 -2.84 7.76
C ALA A 44 9.16 -2.55 8.89
N LEU A 45 7.87 -2.52 8.55
CA LEU A 45 6.77 -2.29 9.50
C LEU A 45 6.21 -3.63 10.02
N PRO A 46 5.57 -3.65 11.21
CA PRO A 46 4.89 -4.85 11.72
C PRO A 46 3.86 -5.39 10.73
N GLY A 47 4.08 -6.58 10.18
CA GLY A 47 3.27 -7.13 9.08
C GLY A 47 1.77 -7.22 9.37
N ASN A 48 1.38 -7.54 10.60
CA ASN A 48 -0.02 -7.69 11.03
C ASN A 48 -0.44 -6.68 12.11
N GLY A 49 0.38 -5.65 12.37
CA GLY A 49 0.08 -4.63 13.37
C GLY A 49 -1.07 -3.72 12.96
N ARG A 50 -1.69 -3.03 13.92
CA ARG A 50 -2.68 -1.99 13.64
C ARG A 50 -2.04 -0.79 12.93
N ILE A 51 -2.84 0.04 12.28
CA ILE A 51 -2.39 1.26 11.59
C ILE A 51 -1.54 2.12 12.53
N VAL A 52 -2.00 2.30 13.77
CA VAL A 52 -1.30 3.12 14.79
C VAL A 52 0.09 2.58 15.11
N ASP A 53 0.20 1.26 15.31
CA ASP A 53 1.48 0.63 15.67
C ASP A 53 2.46 0.68 14.51
N ARG A 54 1.97 0.43 13.29
CA ARG A 54 2.75 0.51 12.06
C ARG A 54 3.20 1.93 11.76
N ALA A 55 2.34 2.93 11.96
CA ALA A 55 2.65 4.34 11.77
C ALA A 55 3.69 4.85 12.77
N ARG A 56 3.68 4.37 14.03
CA ARG A 56 4.73 4.69 15.02
C ARG A 56 6.10 4.19 14.56
N VAL A 57 6.20 2.93 14.13
CA VAL A 57 7.45 2.39 13.59
C VAL A 57 7.91 3.16 12.34
N LEU A 58 6.96 3.57 11.48
CA LEU A 58 7.28 4.41 10.34
C LEU A 58 7.79 5.80 10.77
N ALA A 59 7.20 6.40 11.81
CA ALA A 59 7.62 7.71 12.32
C ALA A 59 9.03 7.66 12.90
N ASP A 60 9.35 6.62 13.69
CA ASP A 60 10.71 6.40 14.21
C ASP A 60 11.72 6.24 13.07
N PHE A 61 11.34 5.51 12.01
CA PHE A 61 12.17 5.37 10.82
C PHE A 61 12.42 6.72 10.12
N LEU A 62 11.38 7.55 9.92
CA LEU A 62 11.54 8.87 9.30
C LEU A 62 12.36 9.83 10.17
N ALA A 63 12.20 9.77 11.50
CA ALA A 63 12.96 10.59 12.44
C ALA A 63 14.47 10.35 12.35
N ALA A 64 14.89 9.11 12.08
CA ALA A 64 16.30 8.73 11.90
C ALA A 64 16.90 9.17 10.56
N LEU A 65 16.09 9.57 9.57
CA LEU A 65 16.60 10.05 8.29
C LEU A 65 17.10 11.51 8.41
N PRO A 66 18.22 11.89 7.77
CA PRO A 66 18.74 13.27 7.82
C PRO A 66 17.97 14.26 6.93
N HIS A 67 16.97 13.78 6.17
CA HIS A 67 16.32 14.54 5.10
C HIS A 67 15.17 15.42 5.61
N GLN A 68 15.21 16.73 5.36
CA GLN A 68 14.14 17.65 5.80
C GLN A 68 12.86 17.56 4.95
N ARG A 69 12.94 16.92 3.77
CA ARG A 69 11.81 16.70 2.87
C ARG A 69 11.68 15.22 2.52
N ILE A 70 10.48 14.67 2.65
CA ILE A 70 10.18 13.25 2.45
C ILE A 70 8.99 13.11 1.50
N ALA A 71 9.13 12.25 0.50
CA ALA A 71 8.01 11.69 -0.26
C ALA A 71 7.75 10.26 0.19
N ILE A 72 6.49 9.86 0.26
CA ILE A 72 6.07 8.51 0.57
C ILE A 72 5.34 7.91 -0.64
N ILE A 73 5.74 6.71 -1.05
CA ILE A 73 4.97 5.86 -1.96
C ILE A 73 4.50 4.66 -1.15
N ALA A 74 3.20 4.46 -0.99
CA ALA A 74 2.66 3.46 -0.09
C ALA A 74 1.72 2.50 -0.81
N HIS A 75 1.90 1.20 -0.59
CA HIS A 75 1.06 0.16 -1.18
C HIS A 75 0.07 -0.40 -0.15
N SER A 76 -1.17 -0.65 -0.57
CA SER A 76 -2.18 -1.32 0.25
C SER A 76 -2.36 -0.62 1.61
N MET A 77 -2.40 -1.35 2.72
CA MET A 77 -2.49 -0.78 4.08
C MET A 77 -1.42 0.29 4.40
N GLY A 78 -0.26 0.26 3.72
CA GLY A 78 0.80 1.25 3.89
C GLY A 78 0.34 2.68 3.70
N GLY A 79 -0.66 2.91 2.84
CA GLY A 79 -1.21 4.25 2.62
C GLY A 79 -2.03 4.77 3.80
N LEU A 80 -2.68 3.88 4.56
CA LEU A 80 -3.35 4.25 5.81
C LEU A 80 -2.32 4.54 6.91
N ASP A 81 -1.25 3.74 7.00
CA ASP A 81 -0.14 3.99 7.93
C ASP A 81 0.49 5.36 7.68
N ALA A 82 0.76 5.68 6.41
CA ALA A 82 1.32 6.97 6.00
C ALA A 82 0.37 8.13 6.32
N ARG A 83 -0.94 7.99 6.06
CA ARG A 83 -1.93 9.02 6.41
C ARG A 83 -1.98 9.27 7.92
N TYR A 84 -1.98 8.21 8.73
CA TYR A 84 -1.96 8.35 10.19
C TYR A 84 -0.69 9.07 10.65
N LEU A 85 0.48 8.66 10.14
CA LEU A 85 1.74 9.29 10.44
C LEU A 85 1.72 10.78 10.08
N ILE A 86 1.29 11.13 8.87
CA ILE A 86 1.32 12.52 8.39
C ILE A 86 0.47 13.43 9.28
N HIS A 87 -0.69 12.93 9.71
CA HIS A 87 -1.61 13.71 10.53
C HIS A 87 -1.16 13.79 11.99
N HIS A 88 -0.74 12.67 12.58
CA HIS A 88 -0.55 12.56 14.04
C HIS A 88 0.91 12.55 14.49
N LEU A 89 1.85 12.16 13.62
CA LEU A 89 3.22 11.78 13.99
C LEU A 89 4.32 12.46 13.15
N ASP A 90 4.00 13.46 12.33
CA ASP A 90 4.96 14.27 11.57
C ASP A 90 4.97 15.74 12.04
N PRO A 91 5.38 16.03 13.28
CA PRO A 91 5.31 17.38 13.87
C PRO A 91 6.25 18.38 13.19
N GLN A 92 7.25 17.90 12.45
CA GLN A 92 8.21 18.73 11.71
C GLN A 92 7.75 19.02 10.27
N HIS A 93 6.59 18.50 9.86
CA HIS A 93 6.04 18.69 8.52
C HIS A 93 7.04 18.30 7.41
N ARG A 94 7.76 17.19 7.61
CA ARG A 94 8.79 16.73 6.68
C ARG A 94 8.18 16.01 5.47
N VAL A 95 7.03 15.37 5.64
CA VAL A 95 6.35 14.71 4.52
C VAL A 95 5.64 15.75 3.66
N ARG A 96 5.92 15.75 2.35
CA ARG A 96 5.34 16.70 1.37
C ARG A 96 4.52 16.03 0.27
N ASP A 97 4.76 14.74 0.03
CA ASP A 97 4.08 13.97 -0.99
C ASP A 97 3.69 12.60 -0.42
N LEU A 98 2.43 12.20 -0.61
CA LEU A 98 1.97 10.84 -0.42
C LEU A 98 1.33 10.34 -1.71
N ILE A 99 1.92 9.29 -2.29
CA ILE A 99 1.35 8.52 -3.39
C ILE A 99 0.88 7.17 -2.84
N THR A 100 -0.40 6.86 -2.96
CA THR A 100 -0.96 5.56 -2.55
C THR A 100 -1.24 4.67 -3.75
N LEU A 101 -1.00 3.38 -3.61
CA LEU A 101 -1.23 2.36 -4.63
C LEU A 101 -2.14 1.28 -4.03
N ALA A 102 -3.36 1.16 -4.54
CA ALA A 102 -4.35 0.18 -4.10
C ALA A 102 -4.62 0.19 -2.57
N THR A 103 -4.53 1.36 -1.93
CA THR A 103 -4.82 1.50 -0.50
C THR A 103 -6.31 1.46 -0.25
N PRO A 104 -6.84 0.62 0.66
CA PRO A 104 -8.27 0.59 0.99
C PRO A 104 -8.68 1.81 1.85
N HIS A 105 -8.69 3.01 1.28
CA HIS A 105 -9.02 4.25 2.01
C HIS A 105 -10.44 4.25 2.59
N HIS A 106 -11.35 3.51 1.98
CA HIS A 106 -12.72 3.32 2.46
C HIS A 106 -13.00 1.88 2.90
N GLY A 107 -11.94 1.11 3.19
CA GLY A 107 -12.01 -0.27 3.65
C GLY A 107 -12.13 -1.31 2.53
N SER A 108 -12.20 -2.57 2.93
CA SER A 108 -12.30 -3.70 2.00
C SER A 108 -13.48 -4.58 2.36
N ALA A 109 -14.32 -4.89 1.36
CA ALA A 109 -15.40 -5.85 1.52
C ALA A 109 -14.88 -7.26 1.92
N VAL A 110 -13.63 -7.59 1.57
CA VAL A 110 -12.97 -8.82 2.02
C VAL A 110 -12.77 -8.80 3.54
N ALA A 111 -12.36 -7.66 4.11
CA ALA A 111 -12.21 -7.49 5.55
C ALA A 111 -13.56 -7.53 6.27
N ASP A 112 -14.60 -6.89 5.71
CA ASP A 112 -15.95 -6.91 6.26
C ASP A 112 -16.54 -8.33 6.30
N ILE A 113 -16.41 -9.10 5.21
CA ILE A 113 -16.86 -10.50 5.18
C ILE A 113 -16.04 -11.37 6.12
N ALA A 114 -14.72 -11.17 6.18
CA ALA A 114 -13.83 -11.97 7.02
C ALA A 114 -14.17 -11.87 8.52
N GLN A 115 -14.82 -10.78 8.97
CA GLN A 115 -15.25 -10.62 10.35
C GLN A 115 -16.30 -11.67 10.77
N ASN A 116 -17.32 -11.87 9.94
CA ASN A 116 -18.52 -12.64 10.30
C ASN A 116 -18.66 -13.97 9.54
N SER A 117 -17.79 -14.23 8.57
CA SER A 117 -17.85 -15.45 7.77
C SER A 117 -17.47 -16.70 8.58
N ARG A 118 -18.31 -17.74 8.44
CA ARG A 118 -18.07 -19.10 8.95
C ARG A 118 -17.21 -19.96 8.01
N SER A 119 -16.84 -19.43 6.85
CA SER A 119 -15.97 -20.13 5.89
C SER A 119 -14.57 -20.34 6.48
N ALA A 120 -14.03 -21.54 6.34
CA ALA A 120 -12.67 -21.87 6.78
C ALA A 120 -11.60 -20.96 6.15
N VAL A 121 -11.79 -20.56 4.88
CA VAL A 121 -10.89 -19.63 4.18
C VAL A 121 -10.84 -18.28 4.87
N TYR A 122 -12.02 -17.70 5.15
CA TYR A 122 -12.10 -16.42 5.85
C TYR A 122 -11.71 -16.52 7.33
N GLY A 123 -11.93 -17.67 7.97
CA GLY A 123 -11.41 -17.97 9.29
C GLY A 123 -9.88 -17.97 9.34
N LEU A 124 -9.22 -18.57 8.34
CA LEU A 124 -7.77 -18.55 8.22
C LEU A 124 -7.23 -17.15 7.93
N VAL A 125 -7.85 -16.41 7.00
CA VAL A 125 -7.51 -14.99 6.74
C VAL A 125 -7.56 -14.22 8.06
N ARG A 126 -8.65 -14.34 8.81
CA ARG A 126 -8.83 -13.67 10.09
C ARG A 126 -7.75 -14.04 11.10
N ALA A 127 -7.40 -15.31 11.23
CA ALA A 127 -6.37 -15.78 12.14
C ALA A 127 -4.98 -15.25 11.78
N LEU A 128 -4.66 -15.14 10.48
CA LEU A 128 -3.35 -14.72 10.00
C LEU A 128 -3.15 -13.20 9.93
N THR A 129 -4.22 -12.42 9.88
CA THR A 129 -4.16 -10.99 9.55
C THR A 129 -4.66 -10.07 10.65
N ARG A 130 -5.22 -10.60 11.74
CA ARG A 130 -5.52 -9.79 12.92
C ARG A 130 -4.24 -9.42 13.69
N PRO A 131 -4.17 -8.23 14.30
CA PRO A 131 -5.24 -7.22 14.38
C PRO A 131 -5.39 -6.30 13.15
N ALA A 132 -4.44 -6.25 12.22
CA ALA A 132 -4.49 -5.35 11.05
C ALA A 132 -5.80 -5.40 10.26
N LEU A 133 -6.38 -6.59 10.08
CA LEU A 133 -7.64 -6.79 9.36
C LEU A 133 -8.80 -5.95 9.92
N ASP A 134 -8.83 -5.71 11.23
CA ASP A 134 -9.91 -4.95 11.88
C ASP A 134 -9.90 -3.47 11.45
N ASP A 135 -8.73 -2.92 11.15
CA ASP A 135 -8.57 -1.55 10.69
C ASP A 135 -8.92 -1.39 9.20
N LEU A 136 -8.92 -2.48 8.43
CA LEU A 136 -9.24 -2.50 7.00
C LEU A 136 -10.74 -2.64 6.71
N ARG A 137 -11.57 -2.73 7.75
CA ARG A 137 -13.04 -2.75 7.61
C ARG A 137 -13.58 -1.39 7.19
N SER A 138 -14.71 -1.39 6.49
CA SER A 138 -15.30 -0.16 5.95
C SER A 138 -15.71 0.83 7.05
N ASP A 139 -16.25 0.35 8.16
CA ASP A 139 -16.63 1.20 9.32
C ASP A 139 -15.40 1.77 10.05
N ALA A 140 -14.35 0.96 10.20
CA ALA A 140 -13.08 1.40 10.78
C ALA A 140 -12.40 2.46 9.90
N CYS A 141 -12.34 2.25 8.59
CA CYS A 141 -11.81 3.23 7.64
C CYS A 141 -12.66 4.51 7.57
N ALA A 142 -13.98 4.41 7.68
CA ALA A 142 -14.85 5.58 7.76
C ALA A 142 -14.58 6.42 9.01
N ARG A 143 -14.35 5.78 10.17
CA ARG A 143 -13.92 6.46 11.40
C ARG A 143 -12.53 7.07 11.23
N PHE A 144 -11.57 6.30 10.73
CA PHE A 144 -10.22 6.76 10.43
C PHE A 144 -10.21 8.01 9.56
N ASN A 145 -11.04 8.07 8.51
CA ASN A 145 -11.12 9.22 7.62
C ASN A 145 -11.62 10.49 8.31
N ARG A 146 -12.53 10.38 9.29
CA ARG A 146 -12.98 11.53 10.08
C ARG A 146 -11.92 12.02 11.05
N GLU A 147 -11.18 11.09 11.65
CA GLU A 147 -10.18 11.37 12.69
C GLU A 147 -8.78 11.69 12.13
N THR A 148 -8.57 11.46 10.83
CA THR A 148 -7.28 11.62 10.13
C THR A 148 -7.51 12.33 8.77
N PRO A 149 -7.96 13.60 8.79
CA PRO A 149 -8.09 14.41 7.58
C PRO A 149 -6.72 14.73 6.97
N ASN A 150 -6.73 15.11 5.69
CA ASN A 150 -5.52 15.52 4.98
C ASN A 150 -4.93 16.79 5.62
N ARG A 151 -3.59 16.84 5.69
CA ARG A 151 -2.85 18.05 6.04
C ARG A 151 -2.69 18.91 4.78
N ALA A 152 -2.97 20.21 4.86
CA ALA A 152 -3.04 21.08 3.69
C ALA A 152 -1.69 21.29 2.96
N ASP A 153 -0.58 21.04 3.63
CA ASP A 153 0.78 21.22 3.11
C ASP A 153 1.39 19.93 2.50
N VAL A 154 0.55 18.91 2.26
CA VAL A 154 0.93 17.62 1.68
C VAL A 154 0.11 17.36 0.41
N SER A 155 0.77 16.97 -0.67
CA SER A 155 0.10 16.47 -1.88
C SER A 155 -0.28 15.01 -1.71
N TYR A 156 -1.58 14.70 -1.80
CA TYR A 156 -2.12 13.34 -1.74
C TYR A 156 -2.56 12.90 -3.13
N ARG A 157 -1.96 11.82 -3.64
CA ARG A 157 -2.29 11.23 -4.94
C ARG A 157 -2.58 9.74 -4.77
N SER A 158 -3.61 9.24 -5.44
CA SER A 158 -3.93 7.81 -5.42
C SER A 158 -3.86 7.18 -6.81
N TYR A 159 -3.38 5.95 -6.86
CA TYR A 159 -3.57 5.03 -7.97
C TYR A 159 -4.37 3.83 -7.47
N THR A 160 -5.42 3.50 -8.20
CA THR A 160 -6.18 2.26 -7.97
C THR A 160 -5.67 1.19 -8.93
N ALA A 161 -6.12 -0.03 -8.76
CA ALA A 161 -5.83 -1.10 -9.71
C ALA A 161 -7.10 -1.89 -10.01
N CYS A 162 -7.13 -2.51 -11.19
CA CYS A 162 -8.21 -3.40 -11.59
C CYS A 162 -7.71 -4.46 -12.54
N ARG A 163 -8.23 -5.68 -12.35
CA ARG A 163 -8.04 -6.80 -13.27
C ARG A 163 -9.38 -7.53 -13.44
N ALA A 164 -9.63 -8.11 -14.61
CA ALA A 164 -10.78 -9.00 -14.74
C ALA A 164 -10.59 -10.23 -13.82
N VAL A 165 -11.65 -10.66 -13.14
CA VAL A 165 -11.58 -11.81 -12.20
C VAL A 165 -11.00 -13.06 -12.87
N ARG A 166 -11.33 -13.29 -14.15
CA ARG A 166 -10.80 -14.44 -14.92
C ARG A 166 -9.29 -14.38 -15.16
N ASP A 167 -8.68 -13.20 -15.11
CA ASP A 167 -7.26 -12.99 -15.36
C ASP A 167 -6.44 -12.99 -14.05
N MET A 168 -7.12 -13.04 -12.90
CA MET A 168 -6.48 -13.15 -11.59
C MET A 168 -6.05 -14.59 -11.27
N PRO A 169 -5.03 -14.78 -10.40
CA PRO A 169 -4.70 -16.08 -9.81
C PRO A 169 -5.93 -16.71 -9.15
N ILE A 170 -6.09 -18.03 -9.25
CA ILE A 170 -7.30 -18.76 -8.78
C ILE A 170 -7.63 -18.44 -7.32
N TRP A 171 -6.62 -18.40 -6.44
CA TRP A 171 -6.79 -18.09 -5.03
C TRP A 171 -7.32 -16.68 -4.77
N LEU A 172 -7.00 -15.71 -5.64
CA LEU A 172 -7.44 -14.32 -5.52
C LEU A 172 -8.88 -14.13 -6.04
N ARG A 173 -9.34 -14.97 -6.97
CA ARG A 173 -10.68 -14.86 -7.58
C ARG A 173 -11.80 -14.93 -6.56
N SER A 174 -11.65 -15.75 -5.52
CA SER A 174 -12.67 -15.89 -4.47
C SER A 174 -12.88 -14.60 -3.69
N PHE A 175 -11.80 -13.85 -3.45
CA PHE A 175 -11.86 -12.52 -2.84
C PHE A 175 -12.41 -11.47 -3.82
N ALA A 176 -11.96 -11.51 -5.07
CA ALA A 176 -12.43 -10.59 -6.11
C ALA A 176 -13.95 -10.67 -6.36
N LYS A 177 -14.54 -11.87 -6.23
CA LYS A 177 -15.97 -12.12 -6.41
C LYS A 177 -16.85 -11.52 -5.31
N VAL A 178 -16.28 -11.22 -4.13
CA VAL A 178 -17.00 -10.54 -3.04
C VAL A 178 -17.56 -9.20 -3.48
N PHE A 179 -16.85 -8.54 -4.41
CA PHE A 179 -17.22 -7.23 -4.94
C PHE A 179 -18.34 -7.30 -6.00
N GLY A 180 -18.84 -8.49 -6.34
CA GLY A 180 -19.86 -8.69 -7.37
C GLY A 180 -19.38 -8.18 -8.73
N ASN A 181 -20.14 -7.26 -9.33
CA ASN A 181 -19.81 -6.62 -10.61
C ASN A 181 -18.90 -5.38 -10.46
N THR A 182 -18.48 -5.04 -9.24
CA THR A 182 -17.65 -3.86 -8.99
C THR A 182 -16.20 -4.14 -9.39
N ALA A 183 -15.63 -3.25 -10.21
CA ALA A 183 -14.23 -3.30 -10.61
C ALA A 183 -13.29 -3.23 -9.39
N ASN A 184 -12.35 -4.18 -9.30
CA ASN A 184 -11.45 -4.35 -8.16
C ASN A 184 -10.14 -5.01 -8.58
N ASP A 185 -9.15 -4.93 -7.70
CA ASP A 185 -7.83 -5.53 -7.87
C ASP A 185 -7.69 -6.92 -7.22
N GLY A 186 -8.80 -7.46 -6.70
CA GLY A 186 -8.88 -8.71 -5.96
C GLY A 186 -9.08 -8.54 -4.46
N LEU A 187 -8.70 -7.40 -3.88
CA LEU A 187 -8.82 -7.11 -2.45
C LEU A 187 -9.42 -5.73 -2.15
N VAL A 188 -9.34 -4.79 -3.09
CA VAL A 188 -9.79 -3.41 -2.93
C VAL A 188 -10.54 -3.00 -4.19
N SER A 189 -11.71 -2.38 -4.01
CA SER A 189 -12.47 -1.80 -5.13
C SER A 189 -11.85 -0.48 -5.57
N ILE A 190 -12.10 -0.08 -6.83
CA ILE A 190 -11.65 1.24 -7.34
C ILE A 190 -12.15 2.36 -6.42
N ALA A 191 -13.43 2.34 -6.05
CA ALA A 191 -14.02 3.38 -5.20
C ALA A 191 -13.34 3.47 -3.83
N SER A 192 -12.97 2.34 -3.22
CA SER A 192 -12.25 2.37 -1.95
C SER A 192 -10.80 2.86 -2.08
N GLY A 193 -10.18 2.63 -3.24
CA GLY A 193 -8.80 3.04 -3.49
C GLY A 193 -8.59 4.51 -3.84
N GLN A 194 -9.65 5.27 -4.14
CA GLN A 194 -9.56 6.68 -4.50
C GLN A 194 -9.36 7.57 -3.26
N TRP A 195 -8.37 8.44 -3.28
CA TRP A 195 -8.13 9.43 -2.21
C TRP A 195 -7.27 10.60 -2.69
N GLY A 196 -7.61 11.82 -2.26
CA GLY A 196 -6.96 13.02 -2.77
C GLY A 196 -7.14 13.12 -4.29
N ASP A 197 -6.07 13.46 -4.99
CA ASP A 197 -6.07 13.50 -6.45
C ASP A 197 -5.88 12.10 -7.03
N HIS A 198 -6.97 11.48 -7.50
CA HIS A 198 -6.90 10.19 -8.17
C HIS A 198 -6.26 10.32 -9.55
N VAL A 199 -5.10 9.68 -9.75
CA VAL A 199 -4.29 9.86 -10.96
C VAL A 199 -4.68 8.87 -12.06
N ALA A 200 -4.78 7.58 -11.73
CA ALA A 200 -5.14 6.54 -12.70
C ALA A 200 -5.58 5.24 -12.04
N THR A 201 -6.35 4.45 -12.79
CA THR A 201 -6.61 3.03 -12.50
C THR A 201 -5.65 2.17 -13.31
N LEU A 202 -4.76 1.46 -12.61
CA LEU A 202 -3.74 0.61 -13.21
C LEU A 202 -4.34 -0.74 -13.63
N ALA A 203 -3.95 -1.22 -14.81
CA ALA A 203 -4.26 -2.58 -15.24
C ALA A 203 -3.34 -3.56 -14.50
N ALA A 204 -3.69 -3.88 -13.25
CA ALA A 204 -2.98 -4.74 -12.30
C ALA A 204 -3.97 -5.36 -11.30
N ASN A 205 -3.65 -6.55 -10.79
CA ASN A 205 -4.22 -7.01 -9.51
C ASN A 205 -3.36 -6.51 -8.33
N HIS A 206 -3.86 -6.70 -7.11
CA HIS A 206 -3.26 -6.15 -5.89
C HIS A 206 -1.79 -6.58 -5.69
N PHE A 207 -1.42 -7.79 -6.10
CA PHE A 207 -0.09 -8.36 -5.88
C PHE A 207 0.89 -8.03 -7.01
N GLU A 208 0.38 -7.84 -8.23
CA GLU A 208 1.18 -7.41 -9.39
C GLU A 208 1.82 -6.03 -9.14
N LEU A 209 1.16 -5.15 -8.39
CA LEU A 209 1.73 -3.86 -7.99
C LEU A 209 3.03 -4.00 -7.18
N ALA A 210 3.15 -5.05 -6.37
CA ALA A 210 4.36 -5.35 -5.60
C ALA A 210 5.35 -6.28 -6.34
N GLY A 211 5.07 -6.60 -7.62
CA GLY A 211 5.91 -7.46 -8.45
C GLY A 211 5.65 -8.96 -8.32
N TRP A 212 4.60 -9.35 -7.61
CA TRP A 212 4.23 -10.75 -7.43
C TRP A 212 3.28 -11.21 -8.52
N ARG A 213 3.75 -12.14 -9.35
CA ARG A 213 2.98 -12.72 -10.43
C ARG A 213 2.84 -14.22 -10.25
N VAL A 214 1.64 -14.67 -9.90
CA VAL A 214 1.25 -16.09 -9.89
C VAL A 214 0.28 -16.31 -11.03
N LEU A 215 0.75 -16.83 -12.17
CA LEU A 215 -0.13 -17.11 -13.30
C LEU A 215 -0.88 -18.43 -13.08
N PRO A 216 -2.21 -18.48 -13.34
CA PRO A 216 -2.88 -19.76 -13.52
C PRO A 216 -2.31 -20.51 -14.73
N ILE A 217 -2.39 -21.83 -14.71
CA ILE A 217 -2.05 -22.69 -15.86
C ILE A 217 -2.86 -22.20 -17.08
N GLY A 218 -2.18 -21.87 -18.19
CA GLY A 218 -2.80 -21.39 -19.43
C GLY A 218 -3.00 -19.87 -19.54
N ALA A 219 -2.64 -19.07 -18.53
CA ALA A 219 -2.83 -17.61 -18.53
C ALA A 219 -1.68 -16.80 -19.15
N TRP A 220 -0.93 -17.38 -20.11
CA TRP A 220 0.21 -16.74 -20.79
C TRP A 220 -0.15 -15.45 -21.53
N ARG A 221 -1.44 -15.24 -21.82
CA ARG A 221 -1.98 -14.09 -22.54
C ARG A 221 -2.31 -12.88 -21.65
N VAL A 222 -2.27 -13.02 -20.31
CA VAL A 222 -2.53 -11.88 -19.41
C VAL A 222 -1.34 -10.91 -19.47
N PRO A 223 -1.55 -9.65 -19.90
CA PRO A 223 -0.47 -8.66 -19.99
C PRO A 223 0.21 -8.46 -18.64
N ARG A 224 1.55 -8.39 -18.65
CA ARG A 224 2.33 -8.13 -17.46
C ARG A 224 2.17 -6.67 -17.04
N PHE A 225 1.99 -6.44 -15.75
CA PHE A 225 2.20 -5.11 -15.17
C PHE A 225 3.71 -4.93 -14.90
N GLU A 226 4.31 -3.94 -15.55
CA GLU A 226 5.74 -3.62 -15.40
C GLU A 226 5.97 -2.78 -14.14
N HIS A 227 5.89 -3.42 -12.97
CA HIS A 227 5.93 -2.73 -11.68
C HIS A 227 7.23 -1.93 -11.49
N ILE A 228 8.40 -2.48 -11.84
CA ILE A 228 9.68 -1.75 -11.72
C ILE A 228 9.66 -0.45 -12.52
N ALA A 229 9.25 -0.51 -13.79
CA ALA A 229 9.18 0.67 -14.65
C ALA A 229 8.20 1.70 -14.10
N PHE A 230 7.06 1.26 -13.57
CA PHE A 230 6.07 2.14 -12.95
C PHE A 230 6.64 2.87 -11.72
N TYR A 231 7.28 2.17 -10.79
CA TYR A 231 7.90 2.82 -9.63
C TYR A 231 9.07 3.74 -10.01
N GLN A 232 9.86 3.39 -11.02
CA GLN A 232 10.90 4.28 -11.56
C GLN A 232 10.31 5.59 -12.08
N GLN A 233 9.16 5.53 -12.77
CA GLN A 233 8.43 6.74 -13.21
C GLN A 233 7.94 7.58 -12.04
N LEU A 234 7.37 6.96 -11.00
CA LEU A 234 6.93 7.68 -9.80
C LEU A 234 8.10 8.38 -9.10
N VAL A 235 9.21 7.67 -8.92
CA VAL A 235 10.44 8.18 -8.31
C VAL A 235 11.02 9.34 -9.13
N ALA A 236 11.11 9.19 -10.45
CA ALA A 236 11.57 10.25 -11.34
C ALA A 236 10.67 11.50 -11.26
N GLY A 237 9.35 11.30 -11.25
CA GLY A 237 8.38 12.39 -11.13
C GLY A 237 8.43 13.12 -9.79
N LEU A 238 8.76 12.42 -8.69
CA LEU A 238 8.99 13.05 -7.38
C LEU A 238 10.29 13.85 -7.37
N ARG A 239 11.38 13.30 -7.91
CA ARG A 239 12.67 13.99 -8.00
C ARG A 239 12.61 15.26 -8.84
N ALA A 240 11.80 15.27 -9.89
CA ALA A 240 11.61 16.46 -10.73
C ALA A 240 10.88 17.61 -10.01
N LYS A 241 10.22 17.35 -8.87
CA LYS A 241 9.49 18.34 -8.05
C LYS A 241 10.28 18.82 -6.81
N ALA A 242 11.43 18.20 -6.53
CA ALA A 242 12.21 18.39 -5.31
C ALA A 242 13.00 19.69 -5.35
#